data_AF-A0A241TAK8-F1
#
_entry.id   AF-A0A241TAK8-F1
#
_cell.length_a   1.000
_cell.length_b   1.000
_cell.length_c   1.000
_cell.angle_alpha   90.00
_cell.angle_beta   90.00
_cell.angle_gamma   90.00
#
_symmetry.space_group_name_H-M   'P 1'
#
loop_
_entity.id
_entity.type
_entity.pdbx_description
1 polymer ?
#
loop_
_entity_poly.entity_id
_entity_poly.type
_entity_poly.pdbx_seq_one_letter_code
_entity_poly.pdbx_strand_id
1 'polypeptide(L)' 'MKTSNAMYQPHIQQHLKDTTKFINGYLKSGKGDLTASLDSQNQIKIRNSEGAVVKTYDGEKIAEKKAGVDTYV' A
#
# COMPACT_ATOMS: atom_id res chain seq x y z
N MET A 1 4.46 -11.56 20.23
CA MET A 1 3.97 -10.54 19.27
C MET A 1 5.13 -9.65 18.87
N LYS A 2 5.65 -9.79 17.64
CA LYS A 2 6.68 -8.92 17.04
C LYS A 2 6.20 -8.46 15.65
N THR A 3 5.00 -7.90 15.56
CA THR A 3 4.45 -7.42 14.27
C THR A 3 4.84 -5.97 13.98
N SER A 4 5.13 -5.17 15.01
CA SER A 4 5.36 -3.73 14.88
C SER A 4 6.65 -3.35 14.15
N ASN A 5 7.67 -4.21 14.08
CA ASN A 5 8.96 -3.86 13.45
C ASN A 5 9.07 -4.33 12.00
N ALA A 6 8.27 -5.29 11.57
CA ALA A 6 8.38 -5.84 10.22
C ALA A 6 7.91 -4.82 9.17
N MET A 7 6.79 -4.14 9.43
CA MET A 7 6.22 -3.19 8.46
C MET A 7 7.14 -2.01 8.15
N TYR A 8 8.00 -1.60 9.09
CA TYR A 8 8.93 -0.48 8.89
C TYR A 8 10.25 -0.89 8.24
N GLN A 9 10.44 -2.16 7.89
CA GLN A 9 11.63 -2.59 7.18
C GLN A 9 11.70 -1.90 5.81
N PRO A 10 12.89 -1.43 5.36
CA PRO A 10 13.02 -0.65 4.13
C PRO A 10 12.42 -1.32 2.90
N HIS A 11 12.57 -2.65 2.78
CA HIS A 11 12.05 -3.40 1.64
C HIS A 11 10.51 -3.54 1.65
N ILE A 12 9.88 -3.63 2.84
CA ILE A 12 8.42 -3.64 2.96
C ILE A 12 7.87 -2.25 2.67
N GLN A 13 8.48 -1.20 3.22
CA GLN A 13 8.14 0.18 2.91
C GLN A 13 8.23 0.50 1.42
N GLN A 14 9.29 0.04 0.76
CA GLN A 14 9.46 0.19 -0.67
C GLN A 14 8.36 -0.56 -1.44
N HIS A 15 8.05 -1.78 -1.04
CA HIS A 15 6.99 -2.57 -1.66
C HIS A 15 5.60 -1.91 -1.53
N LEU A 16 5.26 -1.35 -0.36
CA LEU A 16 4.02 -0.62 -0.15
C LEU A 16 3.95 0.65 -1.00
N LYS A 17 5.06 1.38 -1.14
CA LYS A 17 5.16 2.56 -2.01
C LYS A 17 4.97 2.20 -3.48
N ASP A 18 5.62 1.14 -3.96
CA ASP A 18 5.51 0.69 -5.35
C ASP A 18 4.10 0.19 -5.66
N THR A 19 3.50 -0.56 -4.74
CA THR A 19 2.09 -0.99 -4.85
C THR A 19 1.15 0.20 -4.88
N THR A 20 1.37 1.20 -4.02
CA THR A 20 0.59 2.45 -4.02
C THR A 20 0.70 3.17 -5.36
N LYS A 21 1.91 3.29 -5.91
CA LYS A 21 2.14 3.91 -7.23
C LYS A 21 1.43 3.17 -8.35
N PHE A 22 1.51 1.83 -8.35
CA PHE A 22 0.82 0.99 -9.33
C PHE A 22 -0.69 1.21 -9.30
N ILE A 23 -1.31 1.15 -8.11
CA ILE A 23 -2.74 1.40 -7.93
C ILE A 23 -3.08 2.81 -8.40
N ASN A 24 -2.31 3.82 -8.00
CA ASN A 24 -2.56 5.21 -8.39
C ASN A 24 -2.47 5.41 -9.91
N GLY A 25 -1.51 4.76 -10.58
CA GLY A 25 -1.38 4.79 -12.03
C GLY A 25 -2.59 4.15 -12.73
N TYR A 26 -3.06 3.01 -12.23
CA TYR A 26 -4.26 2.34 -12.74
C TYR A 26 -5.53 3.19 -12.56
N LEU A 27 -5.70 3.84 -11.40
CA LEU A 27 -6.85 4.71 -11.15
C LEU A 27 -6.87 5.91 -12.11
N LYS A 28 -5.70 6.51 -12.37
CA LYS A 28 -5.57 7.64 -13.30
C LYS A 28 -5.84 7.25 -14.76
N SER A 29 -5.46 6.04 -15.19
CA SER A 29 -5.72 5.59 -16.56
C SER A 29 -7.20 5.27 -16.80
N GLY A 30 -7.94 4.92 -15.75
CA GLY A 30 -9.37 4.59 -15.80
C GLY A 30 -10.34 5.77 -15.91
N LYS A 31 -9.88 7.01 -16.12
CA LYS A 31 -10.69 8.25 -16.10
C LYS A 31 -11.44 8.51 -14.77
N GLY A 32 -11.03 7.88 -13.68
CA GLY A 32 -11.64 8.07 -12.38
C GLY A 32 -10.99 9.21 -11.59
N ASP A 33 -11.79 9.98 -10.87
CA ASP A 33 -11.36 10.99 -9.88
C ASP A 33 -10.81 10.35 -8.60
N LEU A 34 -10.17 9.19 -8.71
CA LEU A 34 -9.67 8.42 -7.58
C LEU A 34 -8.15 8.54 -7.49
N THR A 35 -7.66 8.72 -6.27
CA THR A 35 -6.22 8.76 -5.97
C THR A 35 -5.89 7.76 -4.87
N ALA A 36 -4.71 7.13 -4.95
CA ALA A 36 -4.21 6.25 -3.92
C ALA A 36 -3.00 6.86 -3.21
N SER A 37 -2.93 6.68 -1.89
CA SER A 37 -1.81 7.12 -1.05
C SER A 37 -1.52 6.13 0.07
N LEU A 38 -0.25 5.99 0.44
CA LEU A 38 0.18 5.29 1.65
C LEU A 38 0.13 6.25 2.85
N ASP A 39 -0.47 5.84 3.95
CA ASP A 39 -0.49 6.63 5.20
C ASP A 39 0.62 6.23 6.19
N SER A 40 0.68 6.94 7.32
CA SER A 40 1.66 6.69 8.39
C SER A 40 1.46 5.37 9.13
N GLN A 41 0.29 4.73 8.96
CA GLN A 41 -0.06 3.44 9.53
C GLN A 41 0.18 2.30 8.53
N ASN A 42 0.90 2.58 7.44
CA ASN A 42 1.21 1.66 6.35
C ASN A 42 -0.01 1.17 5.57
N GLN A 43 -1.14 1.88 5.63
CA GLN A 43 -2.35 1.53 4.90
C GLN A 43 -2.41 2.26 3.57
N ILE A 44 -2.87 1.59 2.52
CA ILE A 44 -3.13 2.24 1.22
C ILE A 44 -4.58 2.71 1.20
N LYS A 45 -4.78 4.02 1.19
CA LYS A 45 -6.10 4.66 1.13
C LYS A 45 -6.39 5.14 -0.29
N ILE A 46 -7.56 4.76 -0.82
CA ILE A 46 -8.12 5.32 -2.05
C ILE A 46 -9.10 6.43 -1.65
N ARG A 47 -8.94 7.60 -2.24
CA ARG A 47 -9.82 8.76 -2.05
C ARG A 47 -10.44 9.22 -3.36
N ASN A 48 -11.64 9.79 -3.28
CA ASN A 48 -12.22 10.55 -4.37
C ASN A 48 -11.61 11.97 -4.47
N SER A 49 -12.04 12.75 -5.47
CA SER A 49 -11.62 14.14 -5.70
C SER A 49 -11.97 15.08 -4.55
N GLU A 50 -13.00 14.74 -3.76
CA GLU A 50 -13.40 15.48 -2.55
C GLU A 50 -12.54 15.14 -1.32
N GLY A 51 -11.61 14.17 -1.44
CA GLY A 51 -10.74 13.73 -0.36
C GLY A 51 -11.37 12.70 0.59
N ALA A 52 -12.59 12.24 0.32
CA ALA A 52 -13.24 11.19 1.10
C ALA A 52 -12.60 9.83 0.82
N VAL A 53 -12.29 9.06 1.87
CA VAL A 53 -11.74 7.71 1.74
C VAL A 53 -12.85 6.75 1.31
N VAL A 54 -12.76 6.25 0.10
CA VAL A 54 -13.72 5.28 -0.46
C VAL A 54 -13.26 3.83 -0.26
N LYS A 55 -11.96 3.62 -0.03
CA LYS A 55 -11.41 2.29 0.25
C LYS A 55 -10.11 2.37 1.04
N THR A 56 -9.88 1.38 1.89
CA THR A 56 -8.62 1.19 2.62
C THR A 56 -8.14 -0.23 2.44
N TYR A 57 -6.87 -0.37 2.09
CA TYR A 57 -6.17 -1.65 2.10
C TYR A 57 -5.16 -1.66 3.23
N ASP A 58 -5.19 -2.77 3.97
CA ASP A 58 -4.25 -3.05 5.04
C ASP A 58 -2.87 -3.37 4.44
N GLY A 59 -1.86 -2.60 4.84
CA GLY A 59 -0.48 -2.80 4.38
C GLY A 59 0.09 -4.14 4.80
N GLU A 60 -0.34 -4.66 5.96
CA GLU A 60 0.17 -5.95 6.44
C GLU A 60 -0.21 -7.06 5.46
N LYS A 61 -1.48 -7.09 5.04
CA LYS A 61 -1.98 -8.06 4.05
C LYS A 61 -1.35 -7.91 2.67
N ILE A 62 -0.96 -6.68 2.29
CA ILE A 62 -0.27 -6.43 1.02
C ILE A 62 1.16 -6.96 1.10
N ALA A 63 1.86 -6.67 2.20
CA ALA A 63 3.22 -7.16 2.43
C ALA A 63 3.27 -8.69 2.51
N GLU A 64 2.30 -9.32 3.16
CA GLU A 64 2.17 -10.79 3.25
C GLU A 64 1.86 -11.45 1.91
N LYS A 65 1.05 -10.82 1.05
CA LYS A 65 0.78 -11.34 -0.31
C LYS A 65 2.01 -11.38 -1.21
N LYS A 66 3.09 -10.70 -0.82
CA LYS A 66 4.42 -10.84 -1.41
C LYS A 66 5.26 -11.93 -0.73
N ALA A 67 4.63 -12.99 -0.22
CA ALA A 67 5.33 -14.20 0.23
C ALA A 67 5.96 -14.97 -0.95
N GLY A 68 6.93 -14.32 -1.59
CA GLY A 68 8.15 -14.91 -2.14
C GLY A 68 9.39 -14.23 -1.53
N VAL A 69 9.23 -13.45 -0.45
CA VAL A 69 10.34 -13.01 0.42
C VAL A 69 10.44 -13.98 1.59
N ASP A 70 10.48 -15.27 1.25
CA ASP A 70 11.13 -16.27 2.09
C ASP A 70 12.53 -16.45 1.49
N THR A 71 13.52 -16.67 2.36
CA THR A 71 14.96 -16.81 2.07
C THR A 71 15.72 -15.52 1.71
N TYR A 72 16.21 -14.82 2.73
CA TYR A 72 17.66 -14.71 2.88
C TYR A 72 18.02 -14.94 4.36
N VAL A 73 18.93 -15.91 4.50
CA VAL A 73 19.62 -16.46 5.68
C VAL A 73 20.15 -15.38 6.62
#